data_AF-A0A928GWG1-F1
#
_entry.id   AF-A0A928GWG1-F1
#
_cell.length_a   1.000
_cell.length_b   1.000
_cell.length_c   1.000
_cell.angle_alpha   90.00
_cell.angle_beta   90.00
_cell.angle_gamma   90.00
#
_symmetry.space_group_name_H-M   'P 1'
#
loop_
_entity.id
_entity.type
_entity.pdbx_description
1 polymer ?
#
loop_
_entity_poly.entity_id
_entity_poly.type
_entity_poly.pdbx_seq_one_letter_code
_entity_poly.pdbx_strand_id
1 'polypeptide(L)'
;MSIEAKILFLVKLMLTPCAGAILSMVFTAILLRHLRRWGFAAEVGGRHIHAEVTPTAGGMGMIAAFTLCILFYDLLVAIYKPMGLDNIDFRFFIPVGVLFLTGVVDDRWGMRPVVKLFFQIAAGFAAWYIGIRFNSFLGFELPVYLNCAFTVFWFLLYINAFNLIDGLDGLAAGLALLASLTMAVVFLIGHHWTEAMMAFTLSAVCMGFLRYNFHPARVFMGDTGSMFLGFVLAALGLKTSQHNTSVFALIIPVMACGVPLIDTALAVWRRSTFKILSKRSWREIFSADRSHLHHRILDAQHGNQSRTAVRIYILALVLGLVGIVTSLMVDKLPMLALLVIACTMVLVLRKFAVVEIYNSTEIVFKGLAMPRRGVLVDILHPMYDIFVVCGSFLLAIILFGNMGTEQDFLYRTAIVGLVVLAVMFFRRIYKIYWLRAGTPDYLNLVYSISFSFIFILIINALLNLRSERPLNLIVLLPVYLLSVVMILGERIHLRCLQMMMPRYFHDSEFSGDNMPVMLYGASMYLSAFQVYSSIYLGKSGMRIAGIIDNDLALQGKYVYGYRILGDISMLHDLYAQYKFRRIIVITPRPLRENYDILQEFCRSNNVELTFFAMQEAAEPLQIKEPDNEPANQ
;
A
#
# COMPACT_ATOMS: atom_id res chain seq x y z
N MET A 1 -4.54 -8.83 -47.25
CA MET A 1 -3.36 -7.94 -47.34
C MET A 1 -2.24 -8.70 -48.03
N SER A 2 -1.68 -8.16 -49.13
CA SER A 2 -0.56 -8.80 -49.83
C SER A 2 0.65 -8.92 -48.89
N ILE A 3 1.50 -9.91 -49.14
CA ILE A 3 2.73 -10.14 -48.36
C ILE A 3 3.63 -8.89 -48.40
N GLU A 4 3.72 -8.24 -49.56
CA GLU A 4 4.46 -6.99 -49.74
C GLU A 4 3.94 -5.85 -48.86
N ALA A 5 2.62 -5.69 -48.76
CA ALA A 5 2.02 -4.68 -47.89
C ALA A 5 2.34 -4.97 -46.42
N LYS A 6 2.27 -6.24 -45.98
CA LYS A 6 2.68 -6.67 -44.62
C LYS A 6 4.14 -6.37 -44.31
N ILE A 7 5.03 -6.65 -45.25
CA ILE A 7 6.46 -6.39 -45.11
C ILE A 7 6.71 -4.88 -45.04
N LEU A 8 6.12 -4.09 -45.95
CA LEU A 8 6.28 -2.64 -45.96
C LEU A 8 5.73 -2.00 -44.66
N PHE A 9 4.63 -2.52 -44.13
CA PHE A 9 4.07 -2.12 -42.85
C PHE A 9 5.00 -2.39 -41.68
N LEU A 10 5.54 -3.62 -41.59
CA LEU A 10 6.49 -4.00 -40.53
C LEU A 10 7.79 -3.19 -40.63
N VAL A 11 8.28 -2.95 -41.83
CA VAL A 11 9.46 -2.10 -42.07
C VAL A 11 9.19 -0.67 -41.56
N LYS A 12 8.02 -0.09 -41.87
CA LYS A 12 7.63 1.24 -41.36
C LYS A 12 7.45 1.24 -39.84
N LEU A 13 6.92 0.16 -39.27
CA LEU A 13 6.76 -0.01 -37.83
C LEU A 13 8.10 -0.04 -37.08
N MET A 14 9.17 -0.52 -37.74
CA MET A 14 10.51 -0.62 -37.15
C MET A 14 11.44 0.56 -37.51
N LEU A 15 11.20 1.25 -38.63
CA LEU A 15 12.03 2.37 -39.08
C LEU A 15 11.99 3.55 -38.08
N THR A 16 10.79 3.96 -37.65
CA THR A 16 10.61 5.12 -36.77
C THR A 16 11.27 4.90 -35.39
N PRO A 17 11.12 3.75 -34.71
CA PRO A 17 11.85 3.47 -33.48
C PRO A 17 13.37 3.45 -33.69
N CYS A 18 13.88 2.83 -34.76
CA CYS A 18 15.31 2.84 -35.06
C CYS A 18 15.85 4.27 -35.23
N ALA A 19 15.12 5.13 -35.95
CA ALA A 19 15.45 6.55 -36.05
C ALA A 19 15.44 7.23 -34.66
N GLY A 20 14.49 6.88 -33.79
CA GLY A 20 14.39 7.41 -32.42
C GLY A 20 15.61 7.10 -31.55
N ALA A 21 16.13 5.88 -31.62
CA ALA A 21 17.38 5.53 -30.92
C ALA A 21 18.57 6.36 -31.41
N ILE A 22 18.71 6.52 -32.73
CA ILE A 22 19.79 7.30 -33.34
C ILE A 22 19.67 8.78 -33.00
N LEU A 23 18.49 9.37 -33.17
CA LEU A 23 18.24 10.78 -32.86
C LEU A 23 18.46 11.07 -31.37
N SER A 24 17.96 10.21 -30.48
CA SER A 24 18.20 10.35 -29.04
C SER A 24 19.69 10.32 -28.71
N MET A 25 20.45 9.40 -29.32
CA MET A 25 21.90 9.32 -29.16
C MET A 25 22.60 10.59 -29.66
N VAL A 26 22.26 11.06 -30.86
CA VAL A 26 22.87 12.25 -31.48
C VAL A 26 22.54 13.52 -30.70
N PHE A 27 21.27 13.74 -30.34
CA PHE A 27 20.86 14.92 -29.58
C PHE A 27 21.46 14.93 -28.18
N THR A 28 21.52 13.78 -27.51
CA THR A 28 22.19 13.67 -26.21
C THR A 28 23.68 14.00 -26.33
N ALA A 29 24.35 13.53 -27.38
CA ALA A 29 25.76 13.86 -27.64
C ALA A 29 26.00 15.35 -27.90
N ILE A 30 25.10 16.00 -28.64
CA ILE A 30 25.16 17.45 -28.92
C ILE A 30 24.93 18.25 -27.62
N LEU A 31 23.90 17.89 -26.85
CA LEU A 31 23.58 18.55 -25.58
C LEU A 31 24.74 18.43 -24.59
N LEU A 32 25.39 17.27 -24.51
CA LEU A 32 26.54 17.05 -23.63
C LEU A 32 27.67 18.09 -23.79
N ARG A 33 27.85 18.63 -25.01
CA ARG A 33 28.86 19.67 -25.30
C ARG A 33 28.46 21.07 -24.78
N HIS A 34 27.17 21.30 -24.55
CA HIS A 34 26.61 22.63 -24.26
C HIS A 34 26.03 22.76 -22.85
N LEU A 35 25.49 21.67 -22.27
CA LEU A 35 24.81 21.68 -20.97
C LEU A 35 25.65 22.30 -19.85
N ARG A 36 26.95 21.97 -19.78
CA ARG A 36 27.89 22.57 -18.81
C ARG A 36 28.02 24.08 -18.97
N ARG A 37 28.06 24.58 -20.22
CA ARG A 37 28.18 26.02 -20.52
C ARG A 37 26.87 26.76 -20.22
N TRP A 38 25.74 26.10 -20.40
CA TRP A 38 24.40 26.64 -20.12
C TRP A 38 24.03 26.59 -18.63
N GLY A 39 24.86 25.95 -17.80
CA GLY A 39 24.69 25.86 -16.36
C GLY A 39 23.71 24.77 -15.90
N PHE A 40 23.46 23.76 -16.72
CA PHE A 40 22.75 22.54 -16.32
C PHE A 40 23.73 21.54 -15.72
N ALA A 41 23.90 21.59 -14.40
CA ALA A 41 24.87 20.79 -13.66
C ALA A 41 24.27 20.34 -12.32
N ALA A 42 24.39 19.06 -11.99
CA ALA A 42 23.99 18.53 -10.69
C ALA A 42 25.01 18.95 -9.62
N GLU A 43 24.54 19.45 -8.49
CA GLU A 43 25.39 19.70 -7.32
C GLU A 43 25.98 18.38 -6.78
N VAL A 44 27.21 18.45 -6.26
CA VAL A 44 27.92 17.30 -5.68
C VAL A 44 27.33 16.99 -4.29
N GLY A 45 26.80 15.79 -4.12
CA GLY A 45 26.17 15.34 -2.88
C GLY A 45 24.69 15.73 -2.76
N GLY A 46 23.80 14.72 -2.75
CA GLY A 46 22.34 14.91 -2.71
C GLY A 46 21.58 13.58 -2.90
N ARG A 47 20.54 13.57 -3.74
CA ARG A 47 19.85 12.33 -4.19
C ARG A 47 20.75 11.45 -5.08
N HIS A 48 21.75 12.04 -5.75
CA HIS A 48 22.70 11.34 -6.62
C HIS A 48 23.99 11.00 -5.85
N ILE A 49 24.56 9.81 -6.13
CA ILE A 49 25.66 9.20 -5.35
C ILE A 49 27.05 9.64 -5.86
N HIS A 50 27.12 10.46 -6.91
CA HIS A 50 28.37 10.77 -7.62
C HIS A 50 29.21 11.83 -6.93
N ALA A 51 30.52 11.64 -7.00
CA ALA A 51 31.54 12.55 -6.46
C ALA A 51 31.91 13.72 -7.41
N GLU A 52 31.43 13.71 -8.66
CA GLU A 52 31.74 14.74 -9.67
C GLU A 52 30.49 15.41 -10.24
N VAL A 53 30.63 16.70 -10.60
CA VAL A 53 29.59 17.53 -11.24
C VAL A 53 29.23 16.96 -12.62
N THR A 54 28.07 16.32 -12.68
CA THR A 54 27.54 15.66 -13.88
C THR A 54 26.44 16.53 -14.51
N PRO A 55 26.44 16.73 -15.84
CA PRO A 55 25.42 17.54 -16.51
C PRO A 55 24.00 16.96 -16.32
N THR A 56 23.02 17.83 -16.08
CA THR A 56 21.59 17.49 -15.96
C THR A 56 20.83 17.89 -17.23
N ALA A 57 19.56 17.51 -17.37
CA ALA A 57 18.68 17.83 -18.51
C ALA A 57 18.96 17.09 -19.84
N GLY A 58 19.54 15.89 -19.79
CA GLY A 58 19.61 14.98 -20.94
C GLY A 58 18.23 14.59 -21.52
N GLY A 59 17.16 14.72 -20.72
CA GLY A 59 15.78 14.51 -21.14
C GLY A 59 15.32 15.41 -22.27
N MET A 60 15.93 16.60 -22.46
CA MET A 60 15.63 17.46 -23.61
C MET A 60 15.89 16.74 -24.94
N GLY A 61 16.99 15.98 -25.03
CA GLY A 61 17.34 15.22 -26.23
C GLY A 61 16.37 14.07 -26.47
N MET A 62 15.91 13.41 -25.39
CA MET A 62 14.91 12.34 -25.47
C MET A 62 13.57 12.85 -26.01
N ILE A 63 13.08 13.97 -25.47
CA ILE A 63 11.80 14.57 -25.86
C ILE A 63 11.84 15.05 -27.31
N ALA A 64 12.94 15.69 -27.72
CA ALA A 64 13.13 16.13 -29.10
C ALA A 64 13.15 14.95 -30.08
N ALA A 65 13.88 13.87 -29.75
CA ALA A 65 13.93 12.66 -30.58
C ALA A 65 12.56 11.99 -30.69
N PHE A 66 11.86 11.80 -29.57
CA PHE A 66 10.52 11.21 -29.55
C PHE A 66 9.50 12.02 -30.35
N THR A 67 9.50 13.34 -30.15
CA THR A 67 8.60 14.26 -30.87
C THR A 67 8.85 14.22 -32.37
N LEU A 68 10.11 14.34 -32.81
CA LEU A 68 10.44 14.30 -34.24
C LEU A 68 10.09 12.96 -34.89
N CYS A 69 10.31 11.83 -34.20
CA CYS A 69 9.91 10.52 -34.68
C CYS A 69 8.40 10.39 -34.86
N ILE A 70 7.62 10.90 -33.91
CA ILE A 70 6.15 10.90 -34.01
C ILE A 70 5.68 11.78 -35.18
N LEU A 71 6.22 12.99 -35.32
CA LEU A 71 5.88 13.89 -36.43
C LEU A 71 6.24 13.27 -37.79
N PHE A 72 7.40 12.61 -37.86
CA PHE A 72 7.83 11.90 -39.06
C PHE A 72 6.92 10.72 -39.38
N TYR A 73 6.50 9.96 -38.37
CA TYR A 73 5.54 8.87 -38.56
C TYR A 73 4.19 9.38 -39.08
N ASP A 74 3.64 10.45 -38.51
CA ASP A 74 2.38 11.03 -38.96
C ASP A 74 2.48 11.53 -40.42
N LEU A 75 3.60 12.16 -40.78
CA LEU A 75 3.89 12.54 -42.16
C LEU A 75 3.94 11.31 -43.11
N LEU A 76 4.57 10.21 -42.69
CA LEU A 76 4.60 8.98 -43.48
C LEU A 76 3.20 8.36 -43.64
N VAL A 77 2.37 8.40 -42.60
CA VAL A 77 0.97 7.96 -42.66
C VAL A 77 0.19 8.81 -43.65
N ALA A 78 0.33 10.13 -43.60
CA ALA A 78 -0.33 11.06 -44.51
C ALA A 78 0.06 10.85 -45.99
N ILE A 79 1.35 10.59 -46.28
CA ILE A 79 1.86 10.41 -47.65
C ILE A 79 1.44 9.06 -48.23
N TYR A 80 1.58 7.98 -47.47
CA TYR A 80 1.43 6.63 -48.04
C TYR A 80 0.00 6.09 -47.89
N LYS A 81 -0.74 6.50 -46.87
CA LYS A 81 -2.16 6.28 -46.62
C LYS A 81 -2.78 4.85 -46.71
N PRO A 82 -2.10 3.68 -46.64
CA PRO A 82 -2.86 2.44 -46.51
C PRO A 82 -2.80 1.99 -45.04
N MET A 83 -3.56 0.98 -44.67
CA MET A 83 -3.25 0.10 -43.51
C MET A 83 -3.77 0.49 -42.11
N GLY A 84 -4.87 1.24 -41.99
CA GLY A 84 -5.59 1.36 -40.71
C GLY A 84 -4.75 1.95 -39.57
N LEU A 85 -3.83 2.87 -39.91
CA LEU A 85 -3.07 3.67 -38.97
C LEU A 85 -3.88 4.93 -38.68
N ASP A 86 -4.12 5.20 -37.41
CA ASP A 86 -4.82 6.41 -36.99
C ASP A 86 -3.84 7.59 -36.92
N ASN A 87 -4.28 8.76 -37.38
CA ASN A 87 -3.54 10.00 -37.20
C ASN A 87 -3.29 10.25 -35.71
N ILE A 88 -2.13 10.81 -35.39
CA ILE A 88 -1.81 11.13 -34.00
C ILE A 88 -2.49 12.45 -33.65
N ASP A 89 -3.24 12.48 -32.55
CA ASP A 89 -3.79 13.73 -32.04
C ASP A 89 -2.64 14.62 -31.53
N PHE A 90 -2.28 15.63 -32.32
CA PHE A 90 -1.22 16.60 -32.00
C PHE A 90 -1.43 17.30 -30.65
N ARG A 91 -2.65 17.33 -30.11
CA ARG A 91 -2.93 17.86 -28.77
C ARG A 91 -2.21 17.08 -27.68
N PHE A 92 -1.74 15.85 -27.94
CA PHE A 92 -0.85 15.08 -27.07
C PHE A 92 0.40 15.86 -26.65
N PHE A 93 0.91 16.74 -27.51
CA PHE A 93 2.12 17.51 -27.22
C PHE A 93 1.89 18.69 -26.26
N ILE A 94 0.64 19.08 -25.99
CA ILE A 94 0.31 20.14 -25.04
C ILE A 94 0.81 19.79 -23.62
N PRO A 95 0.38 18.68 -22.99
CA PRO A 95 0.88 18.29 -21.68
C PRO A 95 2.38 17.95 -21.68
N VAL A 96 2.91 17.39 -22.76
CA VAL A 96 4.36 17.15 -22.91
C VAL A 96 5.13 18.47 -22.87
N GLY A 97 4.64 19.52 -23.56
CA GLY A 97 5.23 20.85 -23.53
C GLY A 97 5.20 21.49 -22.15
N VAL A 98 4.09 21.36 -21.41
CA VAL A 98 3.99 21.84 -20.02
C VAL A 98 5.05 21.19 -19.14
N LEU A 99 5.20 19.86 -19.21
CA LEU A 99 6.18 19.13 -18.41
C LEU A 99 7.62 19.40 -18.86
N PHE A 100 7.86 19.56 -20.16
CA PHE A 100 9.16 19.95 -20.70
C PHE A 100 9.62 21.29 -20.14
N LEU A 101 8.76 22.33 -20.21
CA LEU A 101 9.10 23.65 -19.67
C LEU A 101 9.30 23.59 -18.15
N THR A 102 8.43 22.88 -17.44
CA THR A 102 8.54 22.71 -15.98
C THR A 102 9.87 22.05 -15.62
N GLY A 103 10.23 20.97 -16.32
CA GLY A 103 11.47 20.24 -16.07
C GLY A 103 12.72 21.03 -16.43
N VAL A 104 12.74 21.77 -17.54
CA VAL A 104 13.87 22.61 -17.93
C VAL A 104 14.10 23.72 -16.90
N VAL A 105 13.01 24.32 -16.39
CA VAL A 105 13.09 25.34 -15.33
C VAL A 105 13.62 24.74 -14.03
N ASP A 106 13.11 23.56 -13.65
CA ASP A 106 13.53 22.85 -12.43
C ASP A 106 15.00 22.39 -12.50
N ASP A 107 15.43 21.81 -13.63
CA ASP A 107 16.81 21.36 -13.86
C ASP A 107 17.81 22.51 -13.87
N ARG A 108 17.37 23.73 -14.18
CA ARG A 108 18.26 24.92 -14.27
C ARG A 108 18.32 25.73 -12.98
N TRP A 109 17.16 25.99 -12.37
CA TRP A 109 17.02 26.94 -11.26
C TRP A 109 16.50 26.30 -9.98
N GLY A 110 16.06 25.04 -10.03
CA GLY A 110 15.33 24.40 -8.96
C GLY A 110 13.91 24.96 -8.81
N MET A 111 12.96 24.10 -8.48
CA MET A 111 11.56 24.45 -8.28
C MET A 111 11.07 23.92 -6.94
N ARG A 112 10.20 24.70 -6.28
CA ARG A 112 9.54 24.23 -5.06
C ARG A 112 8.62 23.05 -5.40
N PRO A 113 8.59 21.97 -4.61
CA PRO A 113 7.78 20.78 -4.91
C PRO A 113 6.29 21.06 -5.14
N VAL A 114 5.72 22.06 -4.45
CA VAL A 114 4.30 22.45 -4.61
C VAL A 114 4.04 23.08 -5.99
N VAL A 115 4.97 23.89 -6.50
CA VAL A 115 4.86 24.52 -7.82
C VAL A 115 5.01 23.47 -8.91
N LYS A 116 5.96 22.54 -8.73
CA LYS A 116 6.14 21.39 -9.62
C LYS A 116 4.87 20.54 -9.69
N LEU A 117 4.27 20.23 -8.54
CA LEU A 117 3.02 19.47 -8.46
C LEU A 117 1.86 20.18 -9.19
N PHE A 118 1.76 21.51 -9.08
CA PHE A 118 0.74 22.28 -9.80
C PHE A 118 0.82 22.07 -11.33
N PHE A 119 2.02 22.15 -11.91
CA PHE A 119 2.19 21.92 -13.35
C PHE A 119 1.98 20.46 -13.76
N GLN A 120 2.32 19.51 -12.89
CA GLN A 120 1.98 18.10 -13.12
C GLN A 120 0.46 17.86 -13.10
N ILE A 121 -0.28 18.52 -12.20
CA ILE A 121 -1.76 18.50 -12.18
C ILE A 121 -2.30 19.10 -13.48
N ALA A 122 -1.76 20.25 -13.92
CA ALA A 122 -2.16 20.90 -15.16
C ALA A 122 -1.93 19.99 -16.39
N ALA A 123 -0.79 19.29 -16.46
CA ALA A 123 -0.52 18.32 -17.51
C ALA A 123 -1.49 17.12 -17.47
N GLY A 124 -1.78 16.58 -16.29
CA GLY A 124 -2.77 15.52 -16.12
C GLY A 124 -4.19 15.95 -16.52
N PHE A 125 -4.57 17.19 -16.20
CA PHE A 125 -5.86 17.77 -16.61
C PHE A 125 -5.91 17.99 -18.13
N ALA A 126 -4.84 18.48 -18.74
CA ALA A 126 -4.75 18.62 -20.20
C ALA A 126 -4.89 17.27 -20.91
N ALA A 127 -4.22 16.22 -20.40
CA ALA A 127 -4.37 14.86 -20.91
C ALA A 127 -5.81 14.33 -20.79
N TRP A 128 -6.47 14.59 -19.65
CA TRP A 128 -7.88 14.25 -19.47
C TRP A 128 -8.79 14.99 -20.46
N TYR A 129 -8.55 16.28 -20.67
CA TYR A 129 -9.35 17.14 -21.56
C TYR A 129 -9.26 16.68 -23.03
N ILE A 130 -8.08 16.26 -23.48
CA ILE A 130 -7.86 15.74 -24.85
C ILE A 130 -8.29 14.28 -25.02
N GLY A 131 -8.86 13.65 -23.98
CA GLY A 131 -9.45 12.30 -24.05
C GLY A 131 -8.53 11.15 -23.65
N ILE A 132 -7.34 11.42 -23.11
CA ILE A 132 -6.48 10.40 -22.50
C ILE A 132 -6.90 10.23 -21.04
N ARG A 133 -7.98 9.48 -20.84
CA ARG A 133 -8.68 9.31 -19.56
C ARG A 133 -9.20 7.89 -19.40
N PHE A 134 -9.59 7.53 -18.19
CA PHE A 134 -10.30 6.27 -17.96
C PHE A 134 -11.59 6.25 -18.79
N ASN A 135 -11.88 5.15 -19.50
CA ASN A 135 -13.18 4.95 -20.13
C ASN A 135 -14.18 4.48 -19.07
N SER A 136 -13.82 3.39 -18.39
CA SER A 136 -14.49 2.87 -17.21
C SER A 136 -13.44 2.52 -16.16
N PHE A 137 -13.83 2.48 -14.89
CA PHE A 137 -13.00 1.98 -13.81
C PHE A 137 -13.63 0.70 -13.28
N LEU A 138 -12.91 -0.42 -13.41
CA LEU A 138 -13.40 -1.76 -13.09
C LEU A 138 -14.72 -2.12 -13.81
N GLY A 139 -14.93 -1.62 -15.03
CA GLY A 139 -16.16 -1.85 -15.80
C GLY A 139 -17.29 -0.87 -15.51
N PHE A 140 -17.07 0.17 -14.69
CA PHE A 140 -18.07 1.22 -14.40
C PHE A 140 -17.73 2.56 -15.05
N GLU A 141 -18.68 3.17 -15.74
CA GLU A 141 -18.56 4.57 -16.16
C GLU A 141 -18.48 5.48 -14.93
N LEU A 142 -17.45 6.33 -14.89
CA LEU A 142 -17.24 7.24 -13.78
C LEU A 142 -17.90 8.59 -14.05
N PRO A 143 -18.52 9.25 -13.05
CA PRO A 143 -18.91 10.64 -13.15
C PRO A 143 -17.73 11.51 -13.61
N VAL A 144 -18.00 12.50 -14.45
CA VAL A 144 -16.98 13.33 -15.12
C VAL A 144 -15.92 13.87 -14.14
N TYR A 145 -16.34 14.33 -12.95
CA TYR A 145 -15.45 14.85 -11.92
C TYR A 145 -14.54 13.76 -11.31
N LEU A 146 -15.08 12.57 -11.07
CA LEU A 146 -14.34 11.45 -10.49
C LEU A 146 -13.38 10.83 -11.52
N ASN A 147 -13.81 10.77 -12.79
CA ASN A 147 -12.98 10.40 -13.92
C ASN A 147 -11.78 11.34 -14.07
N CYS A 148 -12.02 12.66 -14.00
CA CYS A 148 -10.97 13.67 -14.01
C CYS A 148 -10.01 13.48 -12.83
N ALA A 149 -10.53 13.35 -11.62
CA ALA A 149 -9.71 13.19 -10.42
C ALA A 149 -8.80 11.95 -10.49
N PHE A 150 -9.34 10.79 -10.90
CA PHE A 150 -8.55 9.58 -11.06
C PHE A 150 -7.56 9.66 -12.21
N THR A 151 -7.93 10.27 -13.34
CA THR A 151 -7.01 10.45 -14.47
C THR A 151 -5.84 11.33 -14.06
N VAL A 152 -6.09 12.48 -13.43
CA VAL A 152 -5.03 13.36 -12.91
C VAL A 152 -4.16 12.61 -11.91
N PHE A 153 -4.76 11.89 -10.95
CA PHE A 153 -4.01 11.10 -9.98
C PHE A 153 -3.13 10.03 -10.64
N TRP A 154 -3.63 9.35 -11.68
CA TRP A 154 -2.87 8.36 -12.44
C TRP A 154 -1.63 8.97 -13.08
N PHE A 155 -1.77 10.13 -13.73
CA PHE A 155 -0.62 10.86 -14.28
C PHE A 155 0.36 11.28 -13.18
N LEU A 156 -0.13 11.87 -12.08
CA LEU A 156 0.71 12.26 -10.96
C LEU A 156 1.49 11.07 -10.38
N LEU A 157 0.85 9.92 -10.24
CA LEU A 157 1.46 8.71 -9.70
C LEU A 157 2.66 8.27 -10.55
N TYR A 158 2.50 8.15 -11.87
CA TYR A 158 3.56 7.72 -12.77
C TYR A 158 4.66 8.77 -12.94
N ILE A 159 4.29 10.05 -13.09
CA ILE A 159 5.25 11.16 -13.19
C ILE A 159 6.15 11.19 -11.95
N ASN A 160 5.57 11.14 -10.75
CA ASN A 160 6.35 11.14 -9.52
C ASN A 160 7.10 9.83 -9.31
N ALA A 161 6.57 8.70 -9.78
CA ALA A 161 7.28 7.42 -9.65
C ALA A 161 8.58 7.38 -10.45
N PHE A 162 8.55 7.86 -11.70
CA PHE A 162 9.76 7.95 -12.51
C PHE A 162 10.71 9.06 -12.04
N ASN A 163 10.18 10.14 -11.47
CA ASN A 163 11.00 11.19 -10.85
C ASN A 163 11.74 10.70 -9.59
N LEU A 164 11.09 9.89 -8.75
CA LEU A 164 11.68 9.41 -7.50
C LEU A 164 12.70 8.29 -7.72
N ILE A 165 12.49 7.42 -8.71
CA ILE A 165 13.39 6.30 -8.98
C ILE A 165 14.65 6.71 -9.76
N ASP A 166 14.68 7.93 -10.33
CA ASP A 166 15.84 8.51 -11.02
C ASP A 166 16.94 8.97 -10.04
N GLY A 167 17.45 8.03 -9.23
CA GLY A 167 18.54 8.24 -8.28
C GLY A 167 19.82 7.47 -8.64
N LEU A 168 19.75 6.50 -9.55
CA LEU A 168 20.88 5.66 -9.99
C LEU A 168 21.09 5.73 -11.51
N ASP A 169 22.35 5.61 -11.92
CA ASP A 169 22.78 5.59 -13.32
C ASP A 169 22.04 4.52 -14.13
N GLY A 170 21.41 4.94 -15.23
CA GLY A 170 20.68 4.08 -16.14
C GLY A 170 19.32 3.62 -15.65
N LEU A 171 19.05 3.65 -14.34
CA LEU A 171 17.95 2.89 -13.74
C LEU A 171 16.57 3.29 -14.30
N ALA A 172 16.23 4.57 -14.23
CA ALA A 172 14.92 5.05 -14.66
C ALA A 172 14.71 4.90 -16.18
N ALA A 173 15.73 5.22 -16.99
CA ALA A 173 15.67 5.05 -18.44
C ALA A 173 15.57 3.56 -18.85
N GLY A 174 16.27 2.66 -18.16
CA GLY A 174 16.19 1.21 -18.39
C GLY A 174 14.84 0.63 -17.98
N LEU A 175 14.27 1.08 -16.85
CA LEU A 175 12.92 0.71 -16.44
C LEU A 175 11.87 1.21 -17.42
N ALA A 176 11.99 2.44 -17.91
CA ALA A 176 11.10 2.99 -18.93
C ALA A 176 11.21 2.24 -20.26
N LEU A 177 12.41 1.84 -20.67
CA LEU A 177 12.65 1.00 -21.84
C LEU A 177 11.89 -0.32 -21.72
N LEU A 178 12.07 -1.06 -20.62
CA LEU A 178 11.39 -2.34 -20.42
C LEU A 178 9.87 -2.20 -20.32
N ALA A 179 9.39 -1.16 -19.63
CA ALA A 179 7.97 -0.89 -19.48
C ALA A 179 7.29 -0.55 -20.83
N SER A 180 7.90 0.35 -21.60
CA SER A 180 7.40 0.72 -22.93
C SER A 180 7.48 -0.44 -23.92
N LEU A 181 8.54 -1.26 -23.89
CA LEU A 181 8.63 -2.47 -24.70
C LEU A 181 7.51 -3.48 -24.35
N THR A 182 7.22 -3.66 -23.06
CA THR A 182 6.12 -4.51 -22.60
C THR A 182 4.77 -4.02 -23.14
N MET A 183 4.48 -2.72 -23.01
CA MET A 183 3.27 -2.11 -23.57
C MET A 183 3.21 -2.22 -25.10
N ALA A 184 4.34 -2.04 -25.79
CA ALA A 184 4.43 -2.16 -27.24
C ALA A 184 4.02 -3.55 -27.72
N VAL A 185 4.50 -4.60 -27.05
CA VAL A 185 4.11 -6.00 -27.35
C VAL A 185 2.62 -6.21 -27.12
N VAL A 186 2.06 -5.70 -26.02
CA VAL A 186 0.62 -5.81 -25.74
C VAL A 186 -0.21 -5.10 -26.81
N PHE A 187 0.15 -3.88 -27.20
CA PHE A 187 -0.55 -3.16 -28.27
C PHE A 187 -0.41 -3.86 -29.62
N LEU A 188 0.75 -4.46 -29.90
CA LEU A 188 0.97 -5.24 -31.12
C LEU A 188 0.04 -6.46 -31.19
N ILE A 189 -0.12 -7.18 -30.07
CA ILE A 189 -1.03 -8.32 -29.94
C ILE A 189 -2.49 -7.87 -30.11
N GLY A 190 -2.85 -6.71 -29.54
CA GLY A 190 -4.19 -6.12 -29.67
C GLY A 190 -4.45 -5.43 -31.02
N HIS A 191 -3.49 -5.42 -31.95
CA HIS A 191 -3.59 -4.70 -33.24
C HIS A 191 -3.77 -3.17 -33.13
N HIS A 192 -3.29 -2.56 -32.04
CA HIS A 192 -3.27 -1.11 -31.83
C HIS A 192 -1.93 -0.53 -32.28
N TRP A 193 -1.80 -0.37 -33.60
CA TRP A 193 -0.51 -0.11 -34.24
C TRP A 193 0.10 1.25 -33.90
N THR A 194 -0.72 2.30 -33.76
CA THR A 194 -0.27 3.66 -33.45
C THR A 194 0.34 3.71 -32.05
N GLU A 195 -0.32 3.12 -31.05
CA GLU A 195 0.18 3.04 -29.69
C GLU A 195 1.40 2.10 -29.57
N ALA A 196 1.40 0.98 -30.30
CA ALA A 196 2.57 0.11 -30.39
C ALA A 196 3.79 0.86 -30.93
N MET A 197 3.61 1.66 -31.99
CA MET A 197 4.65 2.51 -32.57
C MET A 197 5.18 3.54 -31.57
N MET A 198 4.29 4.26 -30.86
CA MET A 198 4.68 5.21 -29.83
C MET A 198 5.48 4.53 -28.71
N ALA A 199 5.04 3.36 -28.26
CA ALA A 199 5.70 2.59 -27.21
C ALA A 199 7.08 2.06 -27.65
N PHE A 200 7.21 1.50 -28.87
CA PHE A 200 8.51 1.11 -29.44
C PHE A 200 9.45 2.31 -29.60
N THR A 201 8.93 3.46 -30.05
CA THR A 201 9.70 4.70 -30.19
C THR A 201 10.22 5.17 -28.83
N LEU A 202 9.40 5.14 -27.78
CA LEU A 202 9.83 5.48 -26.43
C LEU A 202 10.95 4.54 -25.93
N SER A 203 10.78 3.22 -26.14
CA SER A 203 11.80 2.22 -25.82
C SER A 203 13.12 2.50 -26.53
N ALA A 204 13.06 2.81 -27.82
CA ALA A 204 14.25 3.10 -28.63
C ALA A 204 14.93 4.43 -28.23
N VAL A 205 14.16 5.47 -27.92
CA VAL A 205 14.69 6.74 -27.40
C VAL A 205 15.40 6.53 -26.06
N CYS A 206 14.83 5.71 -25.17
CA CYS A 206 15.49 5.34 -23.91
C CYS A 206 16.79 4.56 -24.16
N MET A 207 16.79 3.63 -25.13
CA MET A 207 17.98 2.88 -25.52
C MET A 207 19.10 3.79 -26.04
N GLY A 208 18.76 4.78 -26.88
CA GLY A 208 19.72 5.78 -27.36
C GLY A 208 20.32 6.64 -26.25
N PHE A 209 19.49 7.03 -25.27
CA PHE A 209 19.92 7.81 -24.11
C PHE A 209 20.80 7.00 -23.14
N LEU A 210 20.46 5.72 -22.91
CA LEU A 210 21.22 4.81 -22.04
C LEU A 210 22.70 4.69 -22.47
N ARG A 211 23.03 4.89 -23.74
CA ARG A 211 24.43 4.94 -24.22
C ARG A 211 25.32 5.92 -23.43
N TYR A 212 24.74 7.01 -22.94
CA TYR A 212 25.44 8.06 -22.17
C TYR A 212 25.06 8.08 -20.69
N ASN A 213 23.94 7.45 -20.30
CA ASN A 213 23.44 7.44 -18.93
C ASN A 213 23.74 6.15 -18.15
N PHE A 214 24.12 5.05 -18.83
CA PHE A 214 24.51 3.82 -18.15
C PHE A 214 25.80 4.01 -17.33
N HIS A 215 25.91 3.33 -16.19
CA HIS A 215 27.01 3.52 -15.25
C HIS A 215 28.39 3.25 -15.89
N PRO A 216 29.37 4.17 -15.74
CA PRO A 216 29.27 5.49 -15.11
C PRO A 216 28.60 6.55 -16.01
N ALA A 217 27.55 7.22 -15.49
CA ALA A 217 26.78 8.18 -16.27
C ALA A 217 27.57 9.43 -16.66
N ARG A 218 27.46 9.82 -17.93
CA ARG A 218 28.01 11.08 -18.48
C ARG A 218 27.00 12.22 -18.45
N VAL A 219 25.71 11.91 -18.37
CA VAL A 219 24.61 12.87 -18.33
C VAL A 219 23.44 12.27 -17.57
N PHE A 220 22.79 13.07 -16.74
CA PHE A 220 21.53 12.73 -16.10
C PHE A 220 20.35 13.22 -16.92
N MET A 221 19.25 12.46 -16.92
CA MET A 221 18.07 12.89 -17.67
C MET A 221 17.43 14.13 -17.06
N GLY A 222 17.59 14.31 -15.75
CA GLY A 222 17.00 15.41 -14.99
C GLY A 222 15.50 15.25 -14.83
N ASP A 223 14.91 16.25 -14.18
CA ASP A 223 13.47 16.36 -13.99
C ASP A 223 12.72 16.50 -15.31
N THR A 224 13.35 17.11 -16.32
CA THR A 224 12.85 17.15 -17.70
C THR A 224 12.57 15.75 -18.25
N GLY A 225 13.55 14.84 -18.17
CA GLY A 225 13.41 13.48 -18.70
C GLY A 225 12.48 12.62 -17.86
N SER A 226 12.61 12.67 -16.54
CA SER A 226 11.85 11.80 -15.63
C SER A 226 10.34 12.04 -15.70
N MET A 227 9.93 13.32 -15.73
CA MET A 227 8.52 13.69 -15.83
C MET A 227 7.93 13.30 -17.19
N PHE A 228 8.70 13.47 -18.27
CA PHE A 228 8.30 13.03 -19.60
C PHE A 228 8.09 11.51 -19.66
N LEU A 229 9.03 10.70 -19.15
CA LEU A 229 8.90 9.24 -19.14
C LEU A 229 7.65 8.80 -18.39
N GLY A 230 7.44 9.34 -17.18
CA GLY A 230 6.26 9.02 -16.39
C GLY A 230 4.95 9.43 -17.07
N PHE A 231 4.92 10.59 -17.74
CA PHE A 231 3.75 11.04 -18.49
C PHE A 231 3.41 10.13 -19.68
N VAL A 232 4.38 9.82 -20.55
CA VAL A 232 4.11 9.00 -21.75
C VAL A 232 3.72 7.58 -21.35
N LEU A 233 4.36 7.00 -20.32
CA LEU A 233 3.99 5.68 -19.81
C LEU A 233 2.60 5.66 -19.16
N ALA A 234 2.21 6.73 -18.45
CA ALA A 234 0.84 6.87 -17.96
C ALA A 234 -0.19 6.96 -19.10
N ALA A 235 0.11 7.75 -20.14
CA ALA A 235 -0.76 7.92 -21.30
C ALA A 235 -0.93 6.60 -22.07
N LEU A 236 0.16 5.91 -22.36
CA LEU A 236 0.14 4.58 -22.97
C LEU A 236 -0.59 3.58 -22.08
N GLY A 237 -0.39 3.62 -20.76
CA GLY A 237 -1.11 2.74 -19.84
C GLY A 237 -2.63 2.94 -19.84
N LEU A 238 -3.10 4.19 -19.91
CA LEU A 238 -4.53 4.45 -20.06
C LEU A 238 -5.05 3.98 -21.41
N LYS A 239 -4.29 4.18 -22.49
CA LYS A 239 -4.66 3.66 -23.82
C LYS A 239 -4.81 2.14 -23.84
N THR A 240 -4.00 1.39 -23.08
CA THR A 240 -4.19 -0.06 -22.91
C THR A 240 -5.56 -0.39 -22.32
N SER A 241 -6.02 0.41 -21.34
CA SER A 241 -7.35 0.26 -20.74
C SER A 241 -8.50 0.77 -21.61
N GLN A 242 -8.26 1.72 -22.53
CA GLN A 242 -9.30 2.20 -23.43
C GLN A 242 -9.65 1.17 -24.51
N HIS A 243 -8.64 0.41 -24.93
CA HIS A 243 -8.74 -0.57 -26.00
C HIS A 243 -9.17 -1.97 -25.53
N ASN A 244 -9.01 -2.27 -24.25
CA ASN A 244 -9.42 -3.54 -23.65
C ASN A 244 -10.52 -3.28 -22.61
N THR A 245 -11.73 -3.79 -22.86
CA THR A 245 -12.91 -3.63 -21.98
C THR A 245 -12.82 -4.43 -20.69
N SER A 246 -11.80 -5.27 -20.55
CA SER A 246 -11.59 -6.05 -19.34
C SER A 246 -11.25 -5.17 -18.14
N VAL A 247 -11.86 -5.49 -17.01
CA VAL A 247 -11.53 -4.97 -15.67
C VAL A 247 -10.02 -5.07 -15.37
N PHE A 248 -9.33 -6.02 -16.01
CA PHE A 248 -7.90 -6.30 -15.82
C PHE A 248 -6.96 -5.47 -16.70
N ALA A 249 -7.46 -4.65 -17.62
CA ALA A 249 -6.62 -3.93 -18.58
C ALA A 249 -5.62 -2.95 -17.93
N LEU A 250 -5.96 -2.40 -16.76
CA LEU A 250 -5.08 -1.53 -15.97
C LEU A 250 -3.95 -2.27 -15.26
N ILE A 251 -4.01 -3.60 -15.16
CA ILE A 251 -2.96 -4.39 -14.52
C ILE A 251 -1.69 -4.40 -15.37
N ILE A 252 -1.84 -4.41 -16.69
CA ILE A 252 -0.72 -4.43 -17.63
C ILE A 252 0.22 -3.23 -17.41
N PRO A 253 -0.25 -1.97 -17.44
CA PRO A 253 0.62 -0.83 -17.21
C PRO A 253 1.14 -0.73 -15.77
N VAL A 254 0.40 -1.26 -14.79
CA VAL A 254 0.88 -1.35 -13.40
C VAL A 254 2.01 -2.35 -13.27
N MET A 255 1.92 -3.51 -13.93
CA MET A 255 2.97 -4.54 -13.91
C MET A 255 4.20 -4.08 -14.69
N ALA A 256 4.01 -3.50 -15.88
CA ALA A 256 5.09 -2.96 -16.70
C ALA A 256 5.91 -1.88 -15.95
N CYS A 257 5.22 -1.00 -15.21
CA CYS A 257 5.86 0.03 -14.38
C CYS A 257 5.93 -0.36 -12.90
N GLY A 258 5.87 -1.66 -12.58
CA GLY A 258 5.65 -2.13 -11.21
C GLY A 258 6.73 -1.67 -10.25
N VAL A 259 8.00 -1.76 -10.66
CA VAL A 259 9.12 -1.36 -9.79
C VAL A 259 9.05 0.11 -9.36
N PRO A 260 8.98 1.11 -10.27
CA PRO A 260 8.79 2.52 -9.89
C PRO A 260 7.56 2.77 -9.01
N LEU A 261 6.43 2.14 -9.36
CA LEU A 261 5.17 2.35 -8.65
C LEU A 261 5.21 1.78 -7.23
N ILE A 262 5.75 0.58 -7.06
CA ILE A 262 5.92 -0.08 -5.76
C ILE A 262 6.89 0.72 -4.89
N ASP A 263 8.04 1.17 -5.43
CA ASP A 263 8.98 1.99 -4.67
C ASP A 263 8.33 3.28 -4.17
N THR A 264 7.54 3.94 -5.02
CA THR A 264 6.81 5.16 -4.67
C THR A 264 5.74 4.90 -3.60
N ALA A 265 4.95 3.84 -3.76
CA ALA A 265 3.94 3.45 -2.79
C ALA A 265 4.56 3.13 -1.42
N LEU A 266 5.67 2.37 -1.39
CA LEU A 266 6.41 2.06 -0.18
C LEU A 266 7.06 3.31 0.44
N ALA A 267 7.58 4.23 -0.36
CA ALA A 267 8.10 5.50 0.12
C ALA A 267 7.00 6.36 0.79
N VAL A 268 5.83 6.50 0.16
CA VAL A 268 4.69 7.22 0.73
C VAL A 268 4.19 6.54 2.01
N TRP A 269 4.08 5.21 2.01
CA TRP A 269 3.69 4.42 3.19
C TRP A 269 4.62 4.70 4.35
N ARG A 270 5.92 4.52 4.14
CA ARG A 270 6.96 4.74 5.15
C ARG A 270 6.97 6.16 5.69
N ARG A 271 6.85 7.18 4.83
CA ARG A 271 6.80 8.58 5.28
C ARG A 271 5.58 8.84 6.16
N SER A 272 4.43 8.23 5.81
CA SER A 272 3.19 8.36 6.56
C SER A 272 3.29 7.65 7.92
N THR A 273 3.88 6.46 7.98
CA THR A 273 4.08 5.72 9.23
C THR A 273 5.12 6.37 10.14
N PHE A 274 6.26 6.82 9.59
CA PHE A 274 7.30 7.51 10.37
C PHE A 274 6.77 8.79 11.02
N LYS A 275 5.90 9.54 10.33
CA LYS A 275 5.20 10.71 10.87
C LYS A 275 4.33 10.36 12.08
N ILE A 276 3.58 9.26 11.99
CA ILE A 276 2.71 8.78 13.08
C ILE A 276 3.57 8.34 14.28
N LEU A 277 4.72 7.70 14.04
CA LEU A 277 5.66 7.24 15.06
C LEU A 277 6.45 8.35 15.76
N SER A 278 6.89 9.37 15.02
CA SER A 278 7.90 10.35 15.50
C SER A 278 7.35 11.74 15.86
N LYS A 279 6.06 12.03 15.64
CA LYS A 279 5.43 13.35 15.87
C LYS A 279 6.18 14.55 15.26
N ARG A 280 6.95 14.32 14.19
CA ARG A 280 7.71 15.36 13.49
C ARG A 280 6.85 16.23 12.56
N SER A 281 7.34 17.43 12.27
CA SER A 281 6.64 18.47 11.48
C SER A 281 6.46 18.05 10.01
N TRP A 282 5.36 18.49 9.38
CA TRP A 282 5.06 18.24 7.96
C TRP A 282 6.19 18.66 6.99
N ARG A 283 7.06 19.61 7.38
CA ARG A 283 8.17 20.08 6.57
C ARG A 283 9.28 19.02 6.38
N GLU A 284 9.44 18.08 7.30
CA GLU A 284 10.45 17.00 7.24
C GLU A 284 9.97 15.77 6.44
N ILE A 285 8.70 15.73 6.01
CA ILE A 285 8.15 14.67 5.14
C ILE A 285 8.63 14.82 3.69
N PHE A 286 9.02 16.04 3.31
CA PHE A 286 9.49 16.39 1.97
C PHE A 286 11.02 16.42 1.83
N SER A 287 11.79 16.14 2.90
CA SER A 287 13.24 16.01 2.79
C SER A 287 13.65 14.68 2.13
N ALA A 288 14.73 14.70 1.36
CA ALA A 288 15.21 13.55 0.58
C ALA A 288 15.58 12.37 1.50
N ASP A 289 14.94 11.22 1.28
CA ASP A 289 15.13 9.99 2.05
C ASP A 289 16.07 9.06 1.28
N ARG A 290 17.10 8.53 1.94
CA ARG A 290 18.07 7.57 1.36
C ARG A 290 17.56 6.13 1.34
N SER A 291 16.30 5.88 1.67
CA SER A 291 15.80 4.52 1.90
C SER A 291 14.98 3.91 0.75
N HIS A 292 15.02 4.48 -0.46
CA HIS A 292 14.37 3.90 -1.64
C HIS A 292 14.84 2.46 -1.94
N LEU A 293 14.00 1.69 -2.63
CA LEU A 293 14.20 0.27 -2.94
C LEU A 293 15.55 0.04 -3.66
N HIS A 294 15.97 0.99 -4.49
CA HIS A 294 17.25 0.96 -5.18
C HIS A 294 18.44 1.20 -4.23
N HIS A 295 18.32 2.01 -3.19
CA HIS A 295 19.36 2.18 -2.17
C HIS A 295 19.51 0.92 -1.30
N ARG A 296 18.39 0.28 -0.89
CA ARG A 296 18.45 -0.98 -0.12
C ARG A 296 19.17 -2.10 -0.89
N ILE A 297 18.88 -2.20 -2.20
CA ILE A 297 19.56 -3.19 -3.05
C ILE A 297 21.03 -2.79 -3.26
N LEU A 298 21.33 -1.50 -3.38
CA LEU A 298 22.70 -1.00 -3.49
C LEU A 298 23.53 -1.32 -2.25
N ASP A 299 22.99 -1.09 -1.06
CA ASP A 299 23.62 -1.37 0.22
C ASP A 299 23.86 -2.89 0.37
N ALA A 300 22.87 -3.71 0.03
CA ALA A 300 23.01 -5.16 -0.03
C ALA A 300 24.01 -5.64 -1.11
N GLN A 301 24.42 -4.76 -2.03
CA GLN A 301 25.41 -5.03 -3.08
C GLN A 301 26.75 -4.32 -2.84
N HIS A 302 27.00 -3.87 -1.61
CA HIS A 302 28.26 -3.22 -1.23
C HIS A 302 28.59 -2.00 -2.13
N GLY A 303 27.57 -1.26 -2.58
CA GLY A 303 27.76 -0.05 -3.39
C GLY A 303 27.90 -0.29 -4.91
N ASN A 304 27.75 -1.52 -5.42
CA ASN A 304 27.87 -1.78 -6.86
C ASN A 304 26.60 -1.37 -7.64
N GLN A 305 26.63 -0.19 -8.27
CA GLN A 305 25.50 0.38 -8.99
C GLN A 305 25.05 -0.45 -10.20
N SER A 306 25.99 -0.95 -11.01
CA SER A 306 25.66 -1.75 -12.20
C SER A 306 24.94 -3.05 -11.84
N ARG A 307 25.38 -3.76 -10.79
CA ARG A 307 24.70 -4.99 -10.32
C ARG A 307 23.30 -4.70 -9.79
N THR A 308 23.13 -3.58 -9.08
CA THR A 308 21.83 -3.13 -8.58
C THR A 308 20.86 -2.84 -9.71
N ALA A 309 21.28 -2.06 -10.71
CA ALA A 309 20.46 -1.74 -11.88
C ALA A 309 20.04 -3.01 -12.65
N VAL A 310 20.97 -3.93 -12.91
CA VAL A 310 20.68 -5.20 -13.61
C VAL A 310 19.66 -6.05 -12.85
N ARG A 311 19.78 -6.18 -11.53
CA ARG A 311 18.79 -6.95 -10.73
C ARG A 311 17.41 -6.32 -10.76
N ILE A 312 17.35 -4.99 -10.74
CA ILE A 312 16.09 -4.26 -10.84
C ILE A 312 15.49 -4.43 -12.25
N TYR A 313 16.32 -4.45 -13.30
CA TYR A 313 15.86 -4.76 -14.67
C TYR A 313 15.32 -6.18 -14.80
N ILE A 314 15.98 -7.17 -14.18
CA ILE A 314 15.47 -8.55 -14.16
C ILE A 314 14.09 -8.60 -13.50
N LEU A 315 13.92 -7.91 -12.37
CA LEU A 315 12.62 -7.82 -11.70
C LEU A 315 11.56 -7.15 -12.60
N ALA A 316 11.89 -6.03 -13.24
CA ALA A 316 10.99 -5.34 -14.15
C ALA A 316 10.62 -6.21 -15.37
N LEU A 317 11.58 -6.96 -15.92
CA LEU A 317 11.34 -7.90 -17.01
C LEU A 317 10.39 -9.01 -16.58
N VAL A 318 10.57 -9.59 -15.39
CA VAL A 318 9.68 -10.61 -14.84
C VAL A 318 8.26 -10.06 -14.67
N LEU A 319 8.11 -8.86 -14.10
CA LEU A 319 6.80 -8.22 -13.94
C LEU A 319 6.15 -7.90 -15.30
N GLY A 320 6.93 -7.42 -16.28
CA GLY A 320 6.46 -7.17 -17.64
C GLY A 320 5.99 -8.45 -18.34
N LEU A 321 6.76 -9.54 -18.22
CA LEU A 321 6.38 -10.86 -18.75
C LEU A 321 5.09 -11.38 -18.11
N VAL A 322 4.94 -11.24 -16.79
CA VAL A 322 3.68 -11.55 -16.10
C VAL A 322 2.54 -10.73 -16.69
N GLY A 323 2.73 -9.42 -16.91
CA GLY A 323 1.74 -8.56 -17.55
C GLY A 323 1.33 -9.04 -18.95
N ILE A 324 2.29 -9.44 -19.79
CA ILE A 324 2.02 -9.99 -21.14
C ILE A 324 1.25 -11.31 -21.04
N VAL A 325 1.70 -12.25 -20.20
CA VAL A 325 1.02 -13.54 -20.01
C VAL A 325 -0.40 -13.34 -19.50
N THR A 326 -0.60 -12.45 -18.51
CA THR A 326 -1.92 -12.07 -18.02
C THR A 326 -2.78 -11.54 -19.17
N SER A 327 -2.27 -10.63 -20.01
CA SER A 327 -3.02 -10.09 -21.16
C SER A 327 -3.48 -11.17 -22.14
N LEU A 328 -2.70 -12.24 -22.33
CA LEU A 328 -3.06 -13.36 -23.21
C LEU A 328 -4.09 -14.32 -22.59
N MET A 329 -4.16 -14.36 -21.25
CA MET A 329 -5.00 -15.30 -20.50
C MET A 329 -6.32 -14.68 -20.06
N VAL A 330 -6.46 -13.36 -20.01
CA VAL A 330 -7.65 -12.67 -19.47
C VAL A 330 -8.95 -13.11 -20.17
N ASP A 331 -8.92 -13.31 -21.49
CA ASP A 331 -10.13 -13.71 -22.24
C ASP A 331 -10.44 -15.21 -22.14
N LYS A 332 -9.43 -16.05 -21.85
CA LYS A 332 -9.54 -17.52 -21.91
C LYS A 332 -9.58 -18.18 -20.54
N LEU A 333 -8.85 -17.65 -19.57
CA LEU A 333 -8.59 -18.20 -18.23
C LEU A 333 -8.41 -17.08 -17.18
N PRO A 334 -9.45 -16.27 -16.90
CA PRO A 334 -9.35 -15.11 -16.00
C PRO A 334 -8.99 -15.49 -14.56
N MET A 335 -9.41 -16.67 -14.09
CA MET A 335 -9.04 -17.17 -12.75
C MET A 335 -7.55 -17.46 -12.61
N LEU A 336 -6.92 -18.04 -13.65
CA LEU A 336 -5.48 -18.30 -13.65
C LEU A 336 -4.70 -16.98 -13.69
N ALA A 337 -5.16 -16.02 -14.50
CA ALA A 337 -4.59 -14.68 -14.53
C ALA A 337 -4.63 -14.01 -13.14
N LEU A 338 -5.78 -14.09 -12.44
CA LEU A 338 -5.93 -13.57 -11.08
C LEU A 338 -4.99 -14.25 -10.07
N LEU A 339 -4.87 -15.57 -10.15
CA LEU A 339 -3.97 -16.34 -9.28
C LEU A 339 -2.50 -15.92 -9.48
N VAL A 340 -2.06 -15.80 -10.73
CA VAL A 340 -0.70 -15.36 -11.07
C VAL A 340 -0.45 -13.96 -10.49
N ILE A 341 -1.40 -13.02 -10.68
CA ILE A 341 -1.30 -11.67 -10.12
C ILE A 341 -1.21 -11.70 -8.60
N ALA A 342 -2.08 -12.46 -7.93
CA ALA A 342 -2.10 -12.56 -6.47
C ALA A 342 -0.79 -13.15 -5.92
N CYS A 343 -0.28 -14.23 -6.52
CA CYS A 343 1.02 -14.81 -6.16
C CYS A 343 2.16 -13.83 -6.37
N THR A 344 2.21 -13.13 -7.51
CA THR A 344 3.25 -12.11 -7.77
C THR A 344 3.20 -10.99 -6.74
N MET A 345 2.01 -10.47 -6.41
CA MET A 345 1.85 -9.42 -5.40
C MET A 345 2.31 -9.87 -4.01
N VAL A 346 1.95 -11.09 -3.59
CA VAL A 346 2.40 -11.64 -2.30
C VAL A 346 3.92 -11.76 -2.24
N LEU A 347 4.56 -12.24 -3.32
CA LEU A 347 6.02 -12.37 -3.37
C LEU A 347 6.73 -11.01 -3.33
N VAL A 348 6.20 -10.02 -4.06
CA VAL A 348 6.70 -8.64 -4.05
C VAL A 348 6.57 -8.04 -2.64
N LEU A 349 5.38 -8.11 -2.03
CA LEU A 349 5.14 -7.59 -0.69
C LEU A 349 6.06 -8.25 0.35
N ARG A 350 6.18 -9.58 0.31
CA ARG A 350 7.05 -10.33 1.22
C ARG A 350 8.52 -9.92 1.09
N LYS A 351 8.99 -9.57 -0.09
CA LYS A 351 10.39 -9.24 -0.32
C LYS A 351 10.73 -7.78 -0.04
N PHE A 352 9.79 -6.86 -0.32
CA PHE A 352 10.07 -5.42 -0.31
C PHE A 352 9.41 -4.65 0.82
N ALA A 353 8.29 -5.14 1.37
CA ALA A 353 7.55 -4.45 2.42
C ALA A 353 7.90 -4.93 3.84
N VAL A 354 8.92 -5.78 4.06
CA VAL A 354 9.23 -6.35 5.39
C VAL A 354 9.44 -5.27 6.45
N VAL A 355 10.24 -4.24 6.11
CA VAL A 355 10.54 -3.13 7.02
C VAL A 355 9.30 -2.28 7.26
N GLU A 356 8.54 -2.01 6.21
CA GLU A 356 7.29 -1.24 6.25
C GLU A 356 6.21 -1.95 7.08
N ILE A 357 6.11 -3.28 6.93
CA ILE A 357 5.24 -4.15 7.72
C ILE A 357 5.69 -4.07 9.18
N TYR A 358 6.98 -4.26 9.49
CA TYR A 358 7.50 -4.17 10.85
C TYR A 358 7.15 -2.82 11.52
N ASN A 359 7.40 -1.69 10.85
CA ASN A 359 7.07 -0.36 11.36
C ASN A 359 5.55 -0.16 11.55
N SER A 360 4.74 -0.75 10.66
CA SER A 360 3.27 -0.71 10.78
C SER A 360 2.81 -1.54 11.98
N THR A 361 3.41 -2.72 12.17
CA THR A 361 3.18 -3.52 13.35
C THR A 361 3.59 -2.72 14.59
N GLU A 362 4.71 -2.01 14.61
CA GLU A 362 5.14 -1.15 15.73
C GLU A 362 4.14 -0.01 16.05
N ILE A 363 3.55 0.62 15.02
CA ILE A 363 2.46 1.59 15.22
C ILE A 363 1.25 0.93 15.85
N VAL A 364 0.86 -0.23 15.33
CA VAL A 364 -0.25 -1.00 15.89
C VAL A 364 0.08 -1.38 17.33
N PHE A 365 1.28 -1.89 17.62
CA PHE A 365 1.76 -2.21 18.97
C PHE A 365 1.71 -1.00 19.91
N LYS A 366 2.22 0.17 19.51
CA LYS A 366 2.20 1.40 20.31
C LYS A 366 0.78 1.97 20.46
N GLY A 367 -0.05 1.88 19.41
CA GLY A 367 -1.45 2.30 19.42
C GLY A 367 -2.34 1.39 20.29
N LEU A 368 -2.03 0.09 20.35
CA LEU A 368 -2.64 -0.88 21.26
C LEU A 368 -2.26 -0.61 22.72
N ALA A 369 -1.02 -0.17 22.98
CA ALA A 369 -0.52 0.16 24.32
C ALA A 369 -1.04 1.51 24.84
N MET A 370 -1.25 2.51 23.98
CA MET A 370 -1.78 3.83 24.35
C MET A 370 -2.74 4.37 23.29
N PRO A 371 -4.02 3.97 23.32
CA PRO A 371 -4.95 4.38 22.29
C PRO A 371 -5.43 5.81 22.53
N ARG A 372 -4.92 6.74 21.72
CA ARG A 372 -5.57 8.04 21.56
C ARG A 372 -6.62 7.92 20.48
N ARG A 373 -7.85 8.37 20.79
CA ARG A 373 -8.94 8.53 19.83
C ARG A 373 -8.45 9.46 18.72
N GLY A 374 -8.22 8.92 17.53
CA GLY A 374 -7.78 9.67 16.37
C GLY A 374 -8.92 9.76 15.36
N VAL A 375 -9.19 10.97 14.87
CA VAL A 375 -10.18 11.26 13.80
C VAL A 375 -9.98 10.33 12.58
N LEU A 376 -8.75 9.86 12.34
CA LEU A 376 -8.41 8.95 11.25
C LEU A 376 -9.07 7.57 11.41
N VAL A 377 -9.13 7.00 12.62
CA VAL A 377 -9.72 5.67 12.85
C VAL A 377 -11.23 5.70 12.65
N ASP A 378 -11.88 6.79 13.06
CA ASP A 378 -13.32 7.02 12.89
C ASP A 378 -13.72 7.15 11.41
N ILE A 379 -12.79 7.55 10.53
CA ILE A 379 -13.00 7.65 9.08
C ILE A 379 -12.66 6.33 8.36
N LEU A 380 -11.63 5.61 8.82
CA LEU A 380 -11.16 4.38 8.18
C LEU A 380 -12.18 3.24 8.24
N HIS A 381 -12.88 3.06 9.36
CA HIS A 381 -13.87 1.98 9.50
C HIS A 381 -15.04 2.11 8.51
N PRO A 382 -15.72 3.28 8.38
CA PRO A 382 -16.71 3.47 7.32
C PRO A 382 -16.17 3.24 5.92
N MET A 383 -14.95 3.70 5.60
CA MET A 383 -14.34 3.51 4.28
C MET A 383 -14.09 2.03 3.98
N TYR A 384 -13.60 1.28 4.95
CA TYR A 384 -13.41 -0.17 4.83
C TYR A 384 -14.73 -0.90 4.62
N ASP A 385 -15.76 -0.56 5.41
CA ASP A 385 -17.07 -1.20 5.31
C ASP A 385 -17.70 -0.95 3.93
N ILE A 386 -17.58 0.26 3.35
CA ILE A 386 -18.00 0.55 1.97
C ILE A 386 -17.27 -0.35 0.99
N PHE A 387 -15.94 -0.43 1.10
CA PHE A 387 -15.12 -1.22 0.20
C PHE A 387 -15.50 -2.70 0.24
N VAL A 388 -15.74 -3.23 1.43
CA VAL A 388 -16.16 -4.62 1.64
C VAL A 388 -17.54 -4.88 1.06
N VAL A 389 -18.52 -4.00 1.28
CA VAL A 389 -19.88 -4.16 0.73
C VAL A 389 -19.84 -4.11 -0.80
N CYS A 390 -19.11 -3.15 -1.39
CA CYS A 390 -18.92 -3.06 -2.83
C CYS A 390 -18.20 -4.29 -3.42
N GLY A 391 -17.13 -4.76 -2.77
CA GLY A 391 -16.38 -5.94 -3.18
C GLY A 391 -17.19 -7.24 -3.08
N SER A 392 -18.01 -7.36 -2.02
CA SER A 392 -18.94 -8.48 -1.84
C SER A 392 -19.98 -8.54 -2.94
N PHE A 393 -20.47 -7.37 -3.37
CA PHE A 393 -21.40 -7.24 -4.49
C PHE A 393 -20.76 -7.62 -5.83
N LEU A 394 -19.55 -7.14 -6.10
CA LEU A 394 -18.79 -7.51 -7.30
C LEU A 394 -18.54 -9.03 -7.36
N LEU A 395 -18.10 -9.63 -6.24
CA LEU A 395 -17.83 -11.06 -6.16
C LEU A 395 -19.09 -11.90 -6.36
N ALA A 396 -20.22 -11.51 -5.76
CA ALA A 396 -21.49 -12.19 -5.96
C ALA A 396 -21.92 -12.18 -7.44
N ILE A 397 -21.67 -11.08 -8.16
CA ILE A 397 -22.01 -11.01 -9.59
C ILE A 397 -21.10 -11.90 -10.43
N ILE A 398 -19.80 -11.91 -10.15
CA ILE A 398 -18.84 -12.79 -10.85
C ILE A 398 -19.24 -14.26 -10.67
N LEU A 399 -19.71 -14.63 -9.48
CA LEU A 399 -20.05 -16.02 -9.16
C LEU A 399 -21.41 -16.46 -9.70
N PHE A 400 -22.42 -15.60 -9.70
CA PHE A 400 -23.81 -16.02 -9.97
C PHE A 400 -24.39 -15.51 -11.29
N GLY A 401 -23.73 -14.55 -11.96
CA GLY A 401 -24.07 -14.11 -13.30
C GLY A 401 -25.38 -13.34 -13.46
N ASN A 402 -25.35 -12.34 -14.33
CA ASN A 402 -26.49 -11.63 -14.92
C ASN A 402 -27.22 -10.60 -14.04
N MET A 403 -26.81 -9.33 -14.14
CA MET A 403 -27.47 -8.19 -13.49
C MET A 403 -27.62 -7.01 -14.48
N GLY A 404 -28.54 -7.14 -15.44
CA GLY A 404 -29.06 -5.99 -16.19
C GLY A 404 -28.00 -5.10 -16.87
N THR A 405 -28.33 -3.80 -17.01
CA THR A 405 -27.45 -2.77 -17.60
C THR A 405 -26.46 -2.22 -16.57
N GLU A 406 -25.36 -1.61 -17.01
CA GLU A 406 -24.31 -1.05 -16.15
C GLU A 406 -24.82 0.01 -15.14
N GLN A 407 -25.86 0.77 -15.50
CA GLN A 407 -26.50 1.76 -14.62
C GLN A 407 -27.29 1.12 -13.47
N ASP A 408 -27.91 -0.04 -13.71
CA ASP A 408 -28.64 -0.78 -12.67
C ASP A 408 -27.69 -1.30 -11.59
N PHE A 409 -26.46 -1.69 -11.97
CA PHE A 409 -25.44 -2.11 -11.00
C PHE A 409 -25.10 -0.98 -10.04
N LEU A 410 -24.73 0.19 -10.57
CA LEU A 410 -24.19 1.29 -9.76
C LEU A 410 -25.25 1.82 -8.78
N TYR A 411 -26.48 1.93 -9.26
CA TYR A 411 -27.63 2.29 -8.44
C TYR A 411 -27.88 1.29 -7.31
N ARG A 412 -27.84 -0.02 -7.61
CA ARG A 412 -28.09 -1.08 -6.62
C ARG A 412 -26.97 -1.17 -5.59
N THR A 413 -25.70 -1.12 -6.01
CA THR A 413 -24.55 -1.13 -5.08
C THR A 413 -24.51 0.13 -4.21
N ALA A 414 -24.79 1.31 -4.78
CA ALA A 414 -24.83 2.56 -4.03
C ALA A 414 -25.94 2.56 -2.99
N ILE A 415 -27.14 2.07 -3.32
CA ILE A 415 -28.25 1.96 -2.35
C ILE A 415 -27.90 0.99 -1.24
N VAL A 416 -27.40 -0.21 -1.57
CA VAL A 416 -27.05 -1.22 -0.57
C VAL A 416 -25.97 -0.68 0.38
N GLY A 417 -24.90 -0.09 -0.17
CA GLY A 417 -23.84 0.53 0.62
C GLY A 417 -24.33 1.68 1.49
N LEU A 418 -25.14 2.59 0.93
CA LEU A 418 -25.65 3.75 1.65
C LEU A 418 -26.62 3.37 2.78
N VAL A 419 -27.48 2.36 2.56
CA VAL A 419 -28.38 1.86 3.60
C VAL A 419 -27.59 1.21 4.73
N VAL A 420 -26.63 0.33 4.42
CA VAL A 420 -25.79 -0.33 5.43
C VAL A 420 -25.04 0.73 6.27
N LEU A 421 -24.43 1.71 5.63
CA LEU A 421 -23.75 2.81 6.31
C LEU A 421 -24.69 3.65 7.17
N ALA A 422 -25.85 4.04 6.63
CA ALA A 422 -26.81 4.85 7.35
C ALA A 422 -27.28 4.14 8.62
N VAL A 423 -27.65 2.86 8.52
CA VAL A 423 -28.05 2.06 9.68
C VAL A 423 -26.91 1.95 10.70
N MET A 424 -25.70 1.65 10.26
CA MET A 424 -24.53 1.55 11.15
C MET A 424 -24.21 2.89 11.83
N PHE A 425 -24.35 4.01 11.10
CA PHE A 425 -24.18 5.36 11.64
C PHE A 425 -25.24 5.70 12.68
N PHE A 426 -26.52 5.46 12.40
CA PHE A 426 -27.62 5.72 13.34
C PHE A 426 -27.55 4.82 14.58
N ARG A 427 -27.14 3.56 14.41
CA ARG A 427 -26.86 2.65 15.53
C ARG A 427 -25.55 2.94 16.27
N ARG A 428 -24.85 4.01 15.88
CA ARG A 428 -23.60 4.50 16.51
C ARG A 428 -22.50 3.44 16.54
N ILE A 429 -22.51 2.50 15.59
CA ILE A 429 -21.52 1.42 15.50
C ILE A 429 -20.11 1.98 15.31
N TYR A 430 -19.97 3.08 14.57
CA TYR A 430 -18.69 3.77 14.37
C TYR A 430 -18.18 4.52 15.61
N LYS A 431 -18.98 4.64 16.68
CA LYS A 431 -18.53 5.20 17.96
C LYS A 431 -17.94 4.14 18.89
N ILE A 432 -18.13 2.85 18.57
CA ILE A 432 -17.65 1.72 19.36
C ILE A 432 -16.14 1.62 19.20
N TYR A 433 -15.45 1.56 20.34
CA TYR A 433 -14.03 1.30 20.36
C TYR A 433 -13.79 -0.20 20.29
N TRP A 434 -13.60 -0.71 19.08
CA TRP A 434 -13.57 -2.16 18.78
C TRP A 434 -12.50 -2.96 19.53
N LEU A 435 -11.42 -2.32 19.94
CA LEU A 435 -10.38 -2.92 20.77
C LEU A 435 -10.81 -3.19 22.22
N ARG A 436 -11.95 -2.64 22.66
CA ARG A 436 -12.58 -2.93 23.96
C ARG A 436 -14.01 -3.43 23.81
N ALA A 437 -14.44 -3.75 22.60
CA ALA A 437 -15.80 -4.20 22.34
C ALA A 437 -16.10 -5.50 23.11
N GLY A 438 -17.23 -5.50 23.82
CA GLY A 438 -17.77 -6.67 24.47
C GLY A 438 -18.51 -7.57 23.48
N THR A 439 -18.90 -8.77 23.91
CA THR A 439 -19.79 -9.62 23.10
C THR A 439 -21.08 -8.93 22.65
N PRO A 440 -21.72 -8.02 23.43
CA PRO A 440 -22.92 -7.31 22.95
C PRO A 440 -22.66 -6.37 21.77
N ASP A 441 -21.46 -5.78 21.67
CA ASP A 441 -21.11 -4.87 20.58
C ASP A 441 -20.99 -5.59 19.24
N TYR A 442 -20.38 -6.78 19.24
CA TYR A 442 -20.31 -7.64 18.05
C TYR A 442 -21.69 -8.13 17.63
N LEU A 443 -22.54 -8.52 18.58
CA LEU A 443 -23.93 -8.87 18.28
C LEU A 443 -24.70 -7.68 17.69
N ASN A 444 -24.52 -6.48 18.24
CA ASN A 444 -25.15 -5.27 17.74
C ASN A 444 -24.68 -4.91 16.31
N LEU A 445 -23.42 -5.16 15.98
CA LEU A 445 -22.90 -5.03 14.61
C LEU A 445 -23.59 -6.02 13.66
N VAL A 446 -23.64 -7.30 14.00
CA VAL A 446 -24.33 -8.31 13.19
C VAL A 446 -25.79 -7.92 13.00
N TYR A 447 -26.51 -7.58 14.07
CA TYR A 447 -27.89 -7.13 13.98
C TYR A 447 -28.07 -5.87 13.12
N SER A 448 -27.12 -4.94 13.15
CA SER A 448 -27.17 -3.73 12.32
C SER A 448 -27.02 -4.07 10.83
N ILE A 449 -26.10 -4.97 10.49
CA ILE A 449 -25.94 -5.44 9.10
C ILE A 449 -27.19 -6.22 8.68
N SER A 450 -27.66 -7.18 9.48
CA SER A 450 -28.88 -7.94 9.19
C SER A 450 -30.11 -7.05 9.00
N PHE A 451 -30.29 -6.05 9.87
CA PHE A 451 -31.38 -5.07 9.75
C PHE A 451 -31.28 -4.27 8.44
N SER A 452 -30.07 -3.87 8.03
CA SER A 452 -29.83 -3.16 6.77
C SER A 452 -30.28 -3.98 5.57
N PHE A 453 -29.91 -5.26 5.52
CA PHE A 453 -30.29 -6.15 4.42
C PHE A 453 -31.78 -6.49 4.40
N ILE A 454 -32.42 -6.64 5.57
CA ILE A 454 -33.89 -6.76 5.67
C ILE A 454 -34.57 -5.48 5.17
N PHE A 455 -34.06 -4.31 5.54
CA PHE A 455 -34.59 -3.03 5.09
C PHE A 455 -34.47 -2.86 3.56
N ILE A 456 -33.34 -3.31 2.97
CA ILE A 456 -33.16 -3.36 1.52
C ILE A 456 -34.16 -4.30 0.86
N LEU A 457 -34.44 -5.47 1.45
CA LEU A 457 -35.46 -6.40 0.94
C LEU A 457 -36.86 -5.78 0.94
N ILE A 458 -37.21 -5.05 2.00
CA ILE A 458 -38.49 -4.34 2.11
C ILE A 458 -38.57 -3.23 1.07
N ILE A 459 -37.54 -2.40 0.92
CA ILE A 459 -37.48 -1.35 -0.10
C ILE A 459 -37.61 -1.96 -1.49
N ASN A 460 -36.90 -3.04 -1.77
CA ASN A 460 -36.96 -3.75 -3.04
C ASN A 460 -38.36 -4.32 -3.29
N ALA A 461 -39.01 -4.91 -2.29
CA ALA A 461 -40.39 -5.40 -2.41
C ALA A 461 -41.39 -4.27 -2.70
N LEU A 462 -41.21 -3.10 -2.07
CA LEU A 462 -42.04 -1.91 -2.29
C LEU A 462 -41.83 -1.29 -3.68
N LEU A 463 -40.58 -1.25 -4.16
CA LEU A 463 -40.22 -0.72 -5.48
C LEU A 463 -40.56 -1.68 -6.62
N ASN A 464 -40.62 -2.99 -6.35
CA ASN A 464 -41.02 -4.01 -7.33
C ASN A 464 -42.50 -3.96 -7.73
N LEU A 465 -43.33 -3.17 -7.05
CA LEU A 465 -44.69 -2.86 -7.52
C LEU A 465 -44.69 -1.97 -8.78
N ARG A 466 -43.52 -1.51 -9.26
CA ARG A 466 -43.38 -0.56 -10.39
C ARG A 466 -42.30 -0.90 -11.43
N SER A 467 -41.53 -1.98 -11.28
CA SER A 467 -40.38 -2.29 -12.17
C SER A 467 -40.36 -3.75 -12.61
N GLU A 468 -40.04 -4.00 -13.89
CA GLU A 468 -40.05 -5.34 -14.52
C GLU A 468 -38.84 -6.23 -14.15
N ARG A 469 -37.92 -5.79 -13.27
CA ARG A 469 -36.69 -6.54 -12.92
C ARG A 469 -36.31 -6.48 -11.43
N PRO A 470 -36.83 -7.38 -10.58
CA PRO A 470 -36.57 -7.39 -9.14
C PRO A 470 -35.11 -7.68 -8.77
N LEU A 471 -34.61 -7.09 -7.68
CA LEU A 471 -33.33 -7.49 -7.07
C LEU A 471 -33.47 -8.93 -6.55
N ASN A 472 -32.79 -9.88 -7.19
CA ASN A 472 -32.94 -11.30 -6.89
C ASN A 472 -32.32 -11.64 -5.52
N LEU A 473 -33.08 -12.35 -4.68
CA LEU A 473 -32.63 -12.87 -3.38
C LEU A 473 -31.34 -13.68 -3.51
N ILE A 474 -31.18 -14.37 -4.64
CA ILE A 474 -30.02 -15.19 -5.02
C ILE A 474 -28.72 -14.37 -5.04
N VAL A 475 -28.77 -13.07 -5.39
CA VAL A 475 -27.59 -12.20 -5.39
C VAL A 475 -27.42 -11.49 -4.04
N LEU A 476 -28.52 -11.06 -3.41
CA LEU A 476 -28.44 -10.30 -2.17
C LEU A 476 -27.97 -11.15 -0.97
N LEU A 477 -28.32 -12.44 -0.94
CA LEU A 477 -27.95 -13.35 0.15
C LEU A 477 -26.43 -13.60 0.23
N PRO A 478 -25.72 -13.94 -0.87
CA PRO A 478 -24.25 -14.01 -0.87
C PRO A 478 -23.59 -12.70 -0.45
N VAL A 479 -24.10 -11.55 -0.90
CA VAL A 479 -23.57 -10.23 -0.54
C VAL A 479 -23.71 -9.98 0.97
N TYR A 480 -24.87 -10.32 1.54
CA TYR A 480 -25.08 -10.24 2.98
C TYR A 480 -24.08 -11.11 3.75
N LEU A 481 -23.96 -12.39 3.38
CA LEU A 481 -23.07 -13.32 4.06
C LEU A 481 -21.61 -12.87 3.99
N LEU A 482 -21.14 -12.48 2.81
CA LEU A 482 -19.78 -11.95 2.62
C LEU A 482 -19.55 -10.67 3.42
N SER A 483 -20.51 -9.73 3.41
CA SER A 483 -20.40 -8.48 4.14
C SER A 483 -20.32 -8.70 5.65
N VAL A 484 -21.16 -9.59 6.21
CA VAL A 484 -21.12 -9.96 7.63
C VAL A 484 -19.77 -10.56 7.99
N VAL A 485 -19.30 -11.56 7.23
CA VAL A 485 -18.05 -12.26 7.53
C VAL A 485 -16.85 -11.32 7.45
N MET A 486 -16.77 -10.49 6.41
CA MET A 486 -15.61 -9.62 6.17
C MET A 486 -15.57 -8.43 7.13
N ILE A 487 -16.71 -7.77 7.40
CA ILE A 487 -16.77 -6.66 8.36
C ILE A 487 -16.53 -7.18 9.78
N LEU A 488 -17.18 -8.28 10.17
CA LEU A 488 -16.96 -8.88 11.50
C LEU A 488 -15.52 -9.39 11.64
N GLY A 489 -14.96 -9.99 10.58
CA GLY A 489 -13.60 -10.49 10.54
C GLY A 489 -12.56 -9.41 10.81
N GLU A 490 -12.69 -8.23 10.19
CA GLU A 490 -11.80 -7.10 10.46
C GLU A 490 -11.86 -6.66 11.95
N ARG A 491 -13.07 -6.60 12.52
CA ARG A 491 -13.30 -6.13 13.88
C ARG A 491 -12.84 -7.14 14.94
N ILE A 492 -12.87 -8.44 14.62
CA ILE A 492 -12.37 -9.52 15.48
C ILE A 492 -10.86 -9.66 15.36
N HIS A 493 -10.29 -9.51 14.16
CA HIS A 493 -8.86 -9.72 13.93
C HIS A 493 -7.98 -8.82 14.82
N LEU A 494 -8.38 -7.56 15.02
CA LEU A 494 -7.68 -6.63 15.91
C LEU A 494 -7.69 -7.08 17.38
N ARG A 495 -8.80 -7.65 17.85
CA ARG A 495 -8.92 -8.20 19.21
C ARG A 495 -8.16 -9.52 19.35
N CYS A 496 -8.19 -10.37 18.31
CA CYS A 496 -7.45 -11.62 18.29
C CYS A 496 -5.94 -11.36 18.35
N LEU A 497 -5.46 -10.36 17.59
CA LEU A 497 -4.08 -9.88 17.69
C LEU A 497 -3.75 -9.47 19.13
N GLN A 498 -4.57 -8.61 19.78
CA GLN A 498 -4.37 -8.23 21.18
C GLN A 498 -4.26 -9.44 22.14
N MET A 499 -5.11 -10.46 21.98
CA MET A 499 -5.07 -11.65 22.82
C MET A 499 -3.82 -12.51 22.57
N MET A 500 -3.26 -12.49 21.36
CA MET A 500 -2.03 -13.21 21.00
C MET A 500 -0.75 -12.47 21.44
N MET A 501 -0.81 -11.15 21.65
CA MET A 501 0.38 -10.31 21.87
C MET A 501 1.16 -10.53 23.19
N PRO A 502 0.55 -10.92 24.32
CA PRO A 502 1.29 -11.12 25.57
C PRO A 502 2.38 -12.21 25.45
N ARG A 503 2.24 -13.14 24.50
CA ARG A 503 3.25 -14.18 24.24
C ARG A 503 4.58 -13.64 23.71
N TYR A 504 4.60 -12.50 23.01
CA TYR A 504 5.83 -12.05 22.33
C TYR A 504 6.71 -11.13 23.19
N PHE A 505 6.10 -10.29 24.03
CA PHE A 505 6.85 -9.39 24.92
C PHE A 505 7.39 -10.09 26.17
N HIS A 506 6.77 -11.17 26.63
CA HIS A 506 7.27 -11.91 27.78
C HIS A 506 8.38 -12.93 27.48
N ASP A 507 8.78 -13.12 26.23
CA ASP A 507 9.94 -13.97 25.91
C ASP A 507 11.16 -13.17 25.42
N SER A 508 11.01 -11.87 25.09
CA SER A 508 12.05 -11.11 24.38
C SER A 508 12.80 -10.03 25.18
N GLU A 509 12.32 -9.63 26.37
CA GLU A 509 12.97 -8.57 27.19
C GLU A 509 13.59 -9.05 28.51
N PHE A 510 13.72 -10.35 28.73
CA PHE A 510 14.20 -10.87 30.01
C PHE A 510 15.71 -11.11 30.03
N SER A 511 16.43 -10.18 30.66
CA SER A 511 17.78 -10.40 31.20
C SER A 511 17.72 -11.41 32.38
N GLY A 512 18.82 -12.14 32.60
CA GLY A 512 18.92 -13.21 33.60
C GLY A 512 18.76 -12.80 35.07
N ASP A 513 18.71 -11.50 35.37
CA ASP A 513 18.61 -10.95 36.74
C ASP A 513 17.16 -10.74 37.24
N ASN A 514 16.14 -11.07 36.45
CA ASN A 514 14.76 -10.77 36.85
C ASN A 514 14.24 -11.70 37.97
N MET A 515 13.60 -11.12 38.98
CA MET A 515 13.05 -11.85 40.13
C MET A 515 11.80 -12.66 39.71
N PRO A 516 11.79 -14.00 39.86
CA PRO A 516 10.63 -14.81 39.49
C PRO A 516 9.46 -14.62 40.45
N VAL A 517 8.26 -14.45 39.90
CA VAL A 517 6.99 -14.21 40.60
C VAL A 517 5.97 -15.24 40.13
N MET A 518 5.22 -15.82 41.08
CA MET A 518 4.09 -16.71 40.79
C MET A 518 2.76 -15.98 40.92
N LEU A 519 1.78 -16.36 40.10
CA LEU A 519 0.42 -15.86 40.19
C LEU A 519 -0.48 -16.94 40.81
N TYR A 520 -1.37 -16.56 41.71
CA TYR A 520 -2.36 -17.47 42.28
C TYR A 520 -3.77 -17.08 41.80
N GLY A 521 -4.42 -18.00 41.08
CA GLY A 521 -5.78 -17.86 40.55
C GLY A 521 -5.86 -17.39 39.09
N ALA A 522 -6.53 -18.17 38.25
CA ALA A 522 -6.79 -17.96 36.83
C ALA A 522 -8.20 -17.38 36.58
N SER A 523 -8.58 -16.37 37.37
CA SER A 523 -9.90 -15.73 37.26
C SER A 523 -9.94 -14.65 36.16
N MET A 524 -11.12 -14.06 35.92
CA MET A 524 -11.27 -12.93 34.98
C MET A 524 -10.36 -11.74 35.31
N TYR A 525 -9.94 -11.59 36.57
CA TYR A 525 -9.03 -10.53 37.04
C TYR A 525 -7.62 -10.68 36.48
N LEU A 526 -7.25 -11.86 35.98
CA LEU A 526 -5.97 -12.11 35.31
C LEU A 526 -5.82 -11.25 34.04
N SER A 527 -6.92 -10.98 33.34
CA SER A 527 -6.91 -10.08 32.18
C SER A 527 -6.57 -8.63 32.55
N ALA A 528 -7.06 -8.15 33.70
CA ALA A 528 -6.75 -6.82 34.20
C ALA A 528 -5.34 -6.75 34.79
N PHE A 529 -4.91 -7.80 35.50
CA PHE A 529 -3.54 -7.93 35.98
C PHE A 529 -2.54 -7.94 34.83
N GLN A 530 -2.89 -8.55 33.69
CA GLN A 530 -2.05 -8.54 32.49
C GLN A 530 -1.86 -7.14 31.89
N VAL A 531 -2.91 -6.31 31.89
CA VAL A 531 -2.79 -4.91 31.47
C VAL A 531 -1.89 -4.15 32.44
N TYR A 532 -2.09 -4.33 33.76
CA TYR A 532 -1.23 -3.75 34.79
C TYR A 532 0.23 -4.21 34.66
N SER A 533 0.47 -5.50 34.44
CA SER A 533 1.81 -6.08 34.33
C SER A 533 2.56 -5.60 33.10
N SER A 534 1.89 -5.48 31.95
CA SER A 534 2.51 -4.94 30.75
C SER A 534 3.05 -3.51 30.91
N ILE A 535 2.46 -2.72 31.82
CA ILE A 535 2.82 -1.32 32.06
C ILE A 535 3.85 -1.17 33.20
N TYR A 536 3.67 -1.92 34.28
CA TYR A 536 4.46 -1.76 35.51
C TYR A 536 5.55 -2.82 35.68
N LEU A 537 5.27 -4.08 35.34
CA LEU A 537 6.16 -5.20 35.68
C LEU A 537 7.48 -5.15 34.88
N GLY A 538 7.44 -4.68 33.63
CA GLY A 538 8.64 -4.45 32.81
C GLY A 538 9.62 -3.40 33.38
N LYS A 539 9.15 -2.44 34.18
CA LYS A 539 10.01 -1.45 34.85
C LYS A 539 10.57 -1.93 36.19
N SER A 540 9.90 -2.89 36.83
CA SER A 540 10.23 -3.37 38.17
C SER A 540 11.17 -4.59 38.22
N GLY A 541 11.66 -5.08 37.07
CA GLY A 541 12.61 -6.21 37.02
C GLY A 541 12.05 -7.55 37.49
N MET A 542 10.73 -7.72 37.45
CA MET A 542 10.03 -8.94 37.91
C MET A 542 9.65 -9.80 36.70
N ARG A 543 9.76 -11.13 36.81
CA ARG A 543 9.42 -12.10 35.76
C ARG A 543 8.33 -13.05 36.25
N ILE A 544 7.23 -13.17 35.51
CA ILE A 544 6.17 -14.12 35.88
C ILE A 544 6.57 -15.53 35.44
N ALA A 545 6.69 -16.45 36.40
CA ALA A 545 7.07 -17.84 36.15
C ALA A 545 5.88 -18.70 35.68
N GLY A 546 4.68 -18.43 36.19
CA GLY A 546 3.46 -19.13 35.82
C GLY A 546 2.31 -18.88 36.79
N ILE A 547 1.22 -19.63 36.60
CA ILE A 547 0.01 -19.56 37.44
C ILE A 547 -0.14 -20.86 38.24
N ILE A 548 -0.56 -20.71 39.49
CA ILE A 548 -1.05 -21.76 40.36
C ILE A 548 -2.57 -21.61 40.44
N ASP A 549 -3.30 -22.67 40.09
CA ASP A 549 -4.75 -22.70 40.15
C ASP A 549 -5.23 -24.10 40.56
N ASN A 550 -6.25 -24.13 41.42
CA ASN A 550 -6.77 -25.37 41.98
C ASN A 550 -7.69 -26.13 41.01
N ASP A 551 -8.09 -25.53 39.88
CA ASP A 551 -8.83 -26.23 38.83
C ASP A 551 -7.90 -27.19 38.05
N LEU A 552 -7.98 -28.47 38.41
CA LEU A 552 -7.24 -29.56 37.76
C LEU A 552 -7.49 -29.62 36.24
N ALA A 553 -8.64 -29.16 35.75
CA ALA A 553 -8.94 -29.15 34.30
C ALA A 553 -8.10 -28.12 33.54
N LEU A 554 -7.52 -27.14 34.24
CA LEU A 554 -6.68 -26.10 33.68
C LEU A 554 -5.18 -26.40 33.79
N GLN A 555 -4.78 -27.45 34.50
CA GLN A 555 -3.38 -27.81 34.68
C GLN A 555 -2.67 -28.07 33.33
N GLY A 556 -1.51 -27.45 33.15
CA GLY A 556 -0.72 -27.53 31.92
C GLY A 556 -1.27 -26.70 30.75
N LYS A 557 -2.48 -26.16 30.84
CA LYS A 557 -3.05 -25.24 29.84
C LYS A 557 -2.52 -23.82 30.03
N TYR A 558 -2.70 -22.99 29.01
CA TYR A 558 -2.35 -21.58 29.04
C TYR A 558 -3.61 -20.74 29.22
N VAL A 559 -3.58 -19.81 30.18
CA VAL A 559 -4.67 -18.86 30.43
C VAL A 559 -4.10 -17.44 30.40
N TYR A 560 -4.66 -16.59 29.53
CA TYR A 560 -4.15 -15.24 29.23
C TYR A 560 -2.62 -15.18 28.97
N GLY A 561 -2.09 -16.20 28.28
CA GLY A 561 -0.67 -16.25 27.90
C GLY A 561 0.27 -16.87 28.94
N TYR A 562 -0.17 -17.12 30.17
CA TYR A 562 0.62 -17.77 31.21
C TYR A 562 0.24 -19.23 31.36
N ARG A 563 1.23 -20.10 31.58
CA ARG A 563 0.99 -21.53 31.81
C ARG A 563 0.53 -21.77 33.24
N ILE A 564 -0.48 -22.60 33.42
CA ILE A 564 -0.87 -23.12 34.74
C ILE A 564 0.04 -24.31 35.04
N LEU A 565 0.88 -24.12 36.06
CA LEU A 565 1.96 -25.05 36.40
C LEU A 565 1.50 -26.17 37.33
N GLY A 566 0.51 -25.89 38.19
CA GLY A 566 -0.02 -26.85 39.13
C GLY A 566 -1.04 -26.23 40.08
N ASP A 567 -1.47 -27.05 41.03
CA ASP A 567 -2.35 -26.68 42.14
C ASP A 567 -1.52 -26.26 43.37
N ILE A 568 -2.18 -25.68 44.37
CA ILE A 568 -1.62 -25.29 45.66
C ILE A 568 -0.90 -26.44 46.38
N SER A 569 -1.31 -27.70 46.15
CA SER A 569 -0.61 -28.87 46.69
C SER A 569 0.83 -29.01 46.16
N MET A 570 1.12 -28.51 44.96
CA MET A 570 2.43 -28.57 44.31
C MET A 570 3.33 -27.37 44.62
N LEU A 571 2.92 -26.50 45.56
CA LEU A 571 3.58 -25.23 45.84
C LEU A 571 5.07 -25.38 46.23
N HIS A 572 5.40 -26.42 47.01
CA HIS A 572 6.77 -26.73 47.40
C HIS A 572 7.63 -27.20 46.22
N ASP A 573 7.09 -28.06 45.36
CA ASP A 573 7.79 -28.56 44.17
C ASP A 573 8.05 -27.43 43.17
N LEU A 574 7.04 -26.56 42.97
CA LEU A 574 7.15 -25.39 42.12
C LEU A 574 8.20 -24.40 42.67
N TYR A 575 8.30 -24.24 43.98
CA TYR A 575 9.31 -23.38 44.59
C TYR A 575 10.72 -23.95 44.43
N ALA A 576 10.90 -25.26 44.57
CA ALA A 576 12.18 -25.92 44.31
C ALA A 576 12.64 -25.73 42.86
N GLN A 577 11.70 -25.77 41.91
CA GLN A 577 11.99 -25.64 40.48
C GLN A 577 12.24 -24.18 40.03
N TYR A 578 11.39 -23.24 40.45
CA TYR A 578 11.39 -21.87 39.93
C TYR A 578 11.98 -20.82 40.88
N LYS A 579 12.18 -21.15 42.16
CA LYS A 579 12.74 -20.28 43.22
C LYS A 579 12.16 -18.85 43.23
N PHE A 580 10.83 -18.75 43.08
CA PHE A 580 10.12 -17.47 43.03
C PHE A 580 10.15 -16.74 44.39
N ARG A 581 10.30 -15.41 44.38
CA ARG A 581 10.40 -14.60 45.60
C ARG A 581 9.10 -13.91 46.01
N ARG A 582 8.10 -13.91 45.13
CA ARG A 582 6.81 -13.26 45.36
C ARG A 582 5.67 -14.08 44.77
N ILE A 583 4.55 -14.16 45.48
CA ILE A 583 3.27 -14.67 45.00
C ILE A 583 2.27 -13.50 44.94
N ILE A 584 1.62 -13.33 43.80
CA ILE A 584 0.55 -12.35 43.60
C ILE A 584 -0.78 -13.10 43.51
N VAL A 585 -1.67 -12.87 44.48
CA VAL A 585 -3.03 -13.41 44.48
C VAL A 585 -3.92 -12.51 43.63
N ILE A 586 -4.47 -13.07 42.55
CA ILE A 586 -5.29 -12.35 41.57
C ILE A 586 -6.78 -12.55 41.83
N THR A 587 -7.15 -13.60 42.57
CA THR A 587 -8.54 -13.87 42.90
C THR A 587 -9.00 -12.99 44.06
N PRO A 588 -10.11 -12.23 43.94
CA PRO A 588 -10.57 -11.29 44.97
C PRO A 588 -11.12 -11.97 46.24
N ARG A 589 -11.46 -13.26 46.16
CA ARG A 589 -11.96 -14.08 47.27
C ARG A 589 -11.38 -15.49 47.20
N PRO A 590 -10.11 -15.72 47.58
CA PRO A 590 -9.59 -17.07 47.73
C PRO A 590 -10.36 -17.80 48.83
N LEU A 591 -10.52 -19.12 48.69
CA LEU A 591 -11.04 -19.96 49.78
C LEU A 591 -10.12 -19.79 51.01
N ARG A 592 -10.69 -19.72 52.21
CA ARG A 592 -9.92 -19.51 53.46
C ARG A 592 -8.80 -20.54 53.62
N GLU A 593 -9.11 -21.81 53.39
CA GLU A 593 -8.13 -22.91 53.46
C GLU A 593 -6.92 -22.68 52.54
N ASN A 594 -7.16 -22.24 51.30
CA ASN A 594 -6.08 -21.96 50.35
C ASN A 594 -5.26 -20.72 50.74
N TYR A 595 -5.90 -19.72 51.33
CA TYR A 595 -5.22 -18.52 51.81
C TYR A 595 -4.28 -18.85 52.96
N ASP A 596 -4.73 -19.67 53.91
CA ASP A 596 -3.94 -20.07 55.08
C ASP A 596 -2.69 -20.86 54.63
N ILE A 597 -2.85 -21.78 53.68
CA ILE A 597 -1.75 -22.55 53.07
C ILE A 597 -0.73 -21.62 52.39
N LEU A 598 -1.19 -20.65 51.57
CA LEU A 598 -0.30 -19.69 50.92
C LEU A 598 0.45 -18.83 51.94
N GLN A 599 -0.22 -18.39 52.99
CA GLN A 599 0.36 -17.52 54.01
C GLN A 599 1.43 -18.27 54.83
N GLU A 600 1.15 -19.51 55.23
CA GLU A 600 2.08 -20.37 55.94
C GLU A 600 3.31 -20.70 55.08
N PHE A 601 3.09 -21.05 53.82
CA PHE A 601 4.17 -21.29 52.86
C PHE A 601 5.07 -20.05 52.69
N CYS A 602 4.47 -18.87 52.53
CA CYS A 602 5.19 -17.62 52.32
C CYS A 602 6.05 -17.23 53.53
N ARG A 603 5.52 -17.40 54.75
CA ARG A 603 6.26 -17.16 56.00
C ARG A 603 7.45 -18.11 56.15
N SER A 604 7.26 -19.38 55.82
CA SER A 604 8.28 -20.42 56.01
C SER A 604 9.45 -20.29 55.03
N ASN A 605 9.21 -19.76 53.82
CA ASN A 605 10.20 -19.69 52.75
C ASN A 605 10.70 -18.27 52.43
N ASN A 606 10.31 -17.27 53.25
CA ASN A 606 10.61 -15.85 53.03
C ASN A 606 10.18 -15.35 51.63
N VAL A 607 8.99 -15.77 51.20
CA VAL A 607 8.35 -15.38 49.94
C VAL A 607 7.33 -14.29 50.24
N GLU A 608 7.32 -13.22 49.45
CA GLU A 608 6.39 -12.11 49.65
C GLU A 608 5.01 -12.44 49.08
N LEU A 609 3.96 -12.29 49.88
CA LEU A 609 2.57 -12.49 49.45
C LEU A 609 1.90 -11.13 49.22
N THR A 610 1.40 -10.90 48.01
CA THR A 610 0.75 -9.64 47.61
C THR A 610 -0.60 -9.91 46.99
N PHE A 611 -1.54 -8.99 47.17
CA PHE A 611 -2.90 -9.10 46.63
C PHE A 611 -3.11 -8.09 45.52
N PHE A 612 -3.53 -8.57 44.37
CA PHE A 612 -4.01 -7.71 43.30
C PHE A 612 -5.50 -7.46 43.49
N ALA A 613 -5.83 -6.26 43.96
CA ALA A 613 -7.22 -5.81 44.09
C ALA A 613 -7.45 -4.61 43.15
N MET A 614 -8.55 -4.66 42.40
CA MET A 614 -9.09 -3.47 41.76
C MET A 614 -10.15 -2.89 42.68
N GLN A 615 -9.90 -1.72 43.24
CA GLN A 615 -10.89 -0.93 43.95
C GLN A 615 -11.47 0.10 42.98
N GLU A 616 -12.80 0.21 42.92
CA GLU A 616 -13.43 1.42 42.42
C GLU A 616 -13.13 2.54 43.42
N ALA A 617 -12.30 3.49 43.02
CA ALA A 617 -12.11 4.71 43.81
C ALA A 617 -13.39 5.55 43.73
N ALA A 618 -14.01 5.82 44.87
CA ALA A 618 -15.23 6.64 44.96
C ALA A 618 -14.96 8.13 44.69
N GLU A 619 -13.69 8.57 44.76
CA GLU A 619 -13.27 9.93 44.45
C GLU A 619 -12.30 9.95 43.26
N PRO A 620 -12.38 10.97 42.38
CA PRO A 620 -11.40 11.14 41.31
C PRO A 620 -10.00 11.27 41.91
N LEU A 621 -9.05 10.47 41.42
CA LEU A 621 -7.62 10.60 41.73
C LEU A 621 -7.18 12.05 41.45
N GLN A 622 -7.07 12.85 42.52
CA GLN A 622 -6.30 14.08 42.47
C GLN A 622 -4.85 13.67 42.28
N ILE A 623 -4.33 13.87 41.07
CA ILE A 623 -2.90 13.80 40.82
C ILE A 623 -2.27 14.96 41.60
N LYS A 624 -1.82 14.68 42.83
CA LYS A 624 -0.94 15.61 43.54
C LYS A 624 0.39 15.64 42.80
N GLU A 625 0.78 16.82 42.33
CA GLU A 625 2.18 17.09 42.02
C GLU A 625 3.02 16.84 43.28
N PRO A 626 4.28 16.39 43.16
CA PRO A 626 5.13 16.17 44.32
C PRO A 626 5.28 17.50 45.07
N ASP A 627 4.68 17.58 46.26
CA ASP A 627 4.88 18.68 47.18
C ASP A 627 6.40 18.77 47.45
N ASN A 628 7.02 19.86 47.02
CA ASN A 628 8.33 20.28 47.50
C ASN A 628 8.24 20.40 49.02
N GLU A 629 9.02 19.60 49.73
CA GLU A 629 9.29 19.81 51.15
C GLU A 629 9.67 21.29 51.39
N PRO A 630 9.07 21.98 52.37
CA PRO A 630 9.79 23.03 53.04
C PRO A 630 10.75 22.38 54.05
N ALA A 631 12.04 22.59 53.83
CA ALA A 631 13.05 22.42 54.86
C ALA A 631 12.76 23.37 56.04
N ASN A 632 13.05 22.89 57.26
CA ASN A 632 13.08 23.58 58.55
C ASN A 632 11.70 23.87 59.16
N GLN A 633 11.39 23.52 60.42
CA GLN A 633 12.19 23.37 61.64
C GLN A 633 11.69 22.21 62.49
#